data_AF-A0A5J4NWH9-F1
#
_entry.id   AF-A0A5J4NWH9-F1
#
_cell.length_a   1.000
_cell.length_b   1.000
_cell.length_c   1.000
_cell.angle_alpha   90.00
_cell.angle_beta   90.00
_cell.angle_gamma   90.00
#
_symmetry.space_group_name_H-M   'P 1'
#
loop_
_entity.id
_entity.type
_entity.pdbx_description
1 polymer ?
#
loop_
_entity_poly.entity_id
_entity_poly.type
_entity_poly.pdbx_seq_one_letter_code
_entity_poly.pdbx_strand_id
1 'polypeptide(L)'
;MTSIEYGGGPTLEQRRRFCNLEEGGHVPGYMGFCPQFKFRSGHSFGKETAAIASDIPYYHGPQTQKPYQLHPTVGDDKDAVVRPVFKDEISGRMLPKSNGDNKYTSGMIPGYSGDVPHMNFKFGATYRQLTEECVDEFVRKYKYDEKKREKLREIAGIFPALRPIATDPRVRNHMNVWTDDLVKKNAQVQPVCGPTDPPIPGYQGFIPRIETTEAGLAKRYHEAARSGLELFRTESQEHWDQLAEPVTHVNT
;
A
#
# COMPACT_ATOMS: atom_id res chain seq x y z
N MET A 1 -28.34 6.59 29.22
CA MET A 1 -27.15 6.39 28.38
C MET A 1 -26.27 7.61 28.53
N THR A 2 -25.12 7.43 29.19
CA THR A 2 -24.14 8.46 29.53
C THR A 2 -23.35 8.86 28.30
N SER A 3 -23.50 10.11 27.84
CA SER A 3 -22.57 10.70 26.89
C SER A 3 -21.21 10.84 27.57
N ILE A 4 -20.19 10.27 26.94
CA ILE A 4 -18.81 10.31 27.42
C ILE A 4 -18.29 11.73 27.21
N GLU A 5 -18.26 12.54 28.27
CA GLU A 5 -17.54 13.80 28.30
C GLU A 5 -16.09 13.51 28.70
N TYR A 6 -15.17 13.90 27.84
CA TYR A 6 -13.74 13.76 28.06
C TYR A 6 -13.34 14.66 29.24
N GLY A 7 -12.99 14.04 30.38
CA GLY A 7 -12.60 14.72 31.61
C GLY A 7 -13.71 14.74 32.66
N GLY A 8 -13.53 14.03 33.78
CA GLY A 8 -14.50 13.81 34.86
C GLY A 8 -14.90 15.04 35.69
N GLY A 9 -15.27 16.14 35.03
CA GLY A 9 -15.82 17.33 35.65
C GLY A 9 -17.33 17.26 35.87
N PRO A 10 -17.92 18.27 36.57
CA PRO A 10 -19.36 18.34 36.81
C PRO A 10 -20.14 18.48 35.50
N THR A 11 -21.25 17.75 35.39
CA THR A 11 -22.11 17.77 34.19
C THR A 11 -22.75 19.15 33.97
N LEU A 12 -23.18 19.44 32.74
CA LEU A 12 -23.85 20.70 32.41
C LEU A 12 -25.05 21.00 33.32
N GLU A 13 -25.87 19.98 33.63
CA GLU A 13 -27.00 20.13 34.56
C GLU A 13 -26.56 20.43 35.99
N GLN A 14 -25.50 19.79 36.48
CA GLN A 14 -24.94 20.06 37.81
C GLN A 14 -24.44 21.50 37.91
N ARG A 15 -23.78 22.00 36.87
CA ARG A 15 -23.33 23.41 36.80
C ARG A 15 -24.51 24.38 36.76
N ARG A 16 -25.59 24.06 36.04
CA ARG A 16 -26.81 24.88 36.00
C ARG A 16 -27.50 24.96 37.35
N ARG A 17 -27.63 23.82 38.05
CA ARG A 17 -28.17 23.75 39.41
C ARG A 17 -27.32 24.52 40.41
N PHE A 18 -26.00 24.39 40.34
CA PHE A 18 -25.09 25.12 41.23
C PHE A 18 -25.25 26.64 41.11
N CYS A 19 -25.45 27.15 39.89
CA CYS A 19 -25.63 28.59 39.64
C CYS A 19 -27.07 29.08 39.80
N ASN A 20 -28.04 28.22 40.17
CA ASN A 20 -29.48 28.56 40.24
C ASN A 20 -29.97 29.31 38.99
N LEU A 21 -29.64 28.79 37.80
CA LEU A 21 -29.98 29.41 36.52
C LEU A 21 -31.45 29.18 36.15
N GLU A 22 -32.09 30.21 35.60
CA GLU A 22 -33.42 30.14 34.98
C GLU A 22 -33.39 29.28 33.69
N GLU A 23 -34.55 28.77 33.30
CA GLU A 23 -34.69 27.94 32.10
C GLU A 23 -34.24 28.70 30.84
N GLY A 24 -33.43 28.06 29.99
CA GLY A 24 -32.82 28.72 28.83
C GLY A 24 -31.56 29.55 29.12
N GLY A 25 -31.22 29.81 30.39
CA GLY A 25 -30.02 30.55 30.79
C GLY A 25 -28.71 29.77 30.56
N HIS A 26 -27.66 30.47 30.15
CA HIS A 26 -26.33 29.89 29.89
C HIS A 26 -25.48 29.81 31.15
N VAL A 27 -24.68 28.75 31.26
CA VAL A 27 -23.71 28.61 32.35
C VAL A 27 -22.56 29.62 32.20
N PRO A 28 -22.04 30.16 33.31
CA PRO A 28 -20.81 30.94 33.29
C PRO A 28 -19.67 30.18 32.60
N GLY A 29 -18.96 30.87 31.70
CA GLY A 29 -17.90 30.29 30.87
C GLY A 29 -18.38 29.64 29.56
N TYR A 30 -19.67 29.74 29.23
CA TYR A 30 -20.14 29.39 27.88
C TYR A 30 -19.51 30.33 26.83
N MET A 31 -18.80 29.74 25.86
CA MET A 31 -18.11 30.45 24.78
C MET A 31 -18.82 30.32 23.42
N GLY A 32 -19.99 29.68 23.39
CA GLY A 32 -20.76 29.52 22.17
C GLY A 32 -21.57 30.77 21.80
N PHE A 33 -22.39 30.64 20.77
CA PHE A 33 -23.23 31.72 20.29
C PHE A 33 -24.46 31.93 21.19
N CYS A 34 -24.78 33.19 21.49
CA CYS A 34 -26.06 33.61 22.06
C CYS A 34 -26.58 34.83 21.26
N PRO A 35 -27.76 34.74 20.62
CA PRO A 35 -28.30 35.79 19.78
C PRO A 35 -28.66 37.02 20.61
N GLN A 36 -28.51 38.20 20.02
CA GLN A 36 -28.87 39.51 20.60
C GLN A 36 -28.18 39.91 21.93
N PHE A 37 -27.38 39.03 22.54
CA PHE A 37 -26.73 39.27 23.83
C PHE A 37 -25.88 40.55 23.84
N LYS A 38 -25.20 40.86 22.73
CA LYS A 38 -24.35 42.06 22.60
C LYS A 38 -25.13 43.39 22.66
N PHE A 39 -26.45 43.35 22.48
CA PHE A 39 -27.31 44.53 22.48
C PHE A 39 -28.09 44.70 23.79
N ARG A 40 -27.91 43.79 24.75
CA ARG A 40 -28.55 43.87 26.07
C ARG A 40 -27.49 44.08 27.16
N SER A 41 -27.83 44.90 28.16
CA SER A 41 -26.92 45.24 29.25
C SER A 41 -27.71 45.54 30.52
N GLY A 42 -27.09 45.33 31.68
CA GLY A 42 -27.69 45.64 32.99
C GLY A 42 -28.13 44.42 33.82
N HIS A 43 -28.11 43.21 33.24
CA HIS A 43 -28.37 41.97 33.99
C HIS A 43 -27.18 41.01 34.00
N SER A 44 -27.21 40.05 34.93
CA SER A 44 -26.22 38.97 34.97
C SER A 44 -26.36 38.09 33.72
N PHE A 45 -25.23 37.54 33.24
CA PHE A 45 -25.16 36.68 32.04
C PHE A 45 -26.26 35.60 31.99
N GLY A 46 -26.48 34.87 33.09
CA GLY A 46 -27.49 33.83 33.17
C GLY A 46 -28.93 34.34 32.95
N LYS A 47 -29.28 35.44 33.62
CA LYS A 47 -30.61 36.07 33.51
C LYS A 47 -30.85 36.66 32.13
N GLU A 48 -29.86 37.37 31.58
CA GLU A 48 -30.00 37.99 30.27
C GLU A 48 -30.18 36.93 29.18
N THR A 49 -29.38 35.86 29.24
CA THR A 49 -29.49 34.78 28.27
C THR A 49 -30.77 33.95 28.41
N ALA A 50 -31.34 33.86 29.62
CA ALA A 50 -32.67 33.28 29.84
C ALA A 50 -33.77 34.19 29.26
N ALA A 51 -33.70 35.50 29.50
CA ALA A 51 -34.64 36.47 28.94
C ALA A 51 -34.63 36.48 27.40
N ILE A 52 -33.45 36.35 26.80
CA ILE A 52 -33.28 36.19 25.34
C ILE A 52 -33.94 34.89 24.85
N ALA A 53 -33.76 33.78 25.57
CA ALA A 53 -34.39 32.50 25.24
C ALA A 53 -35.91 32.51 25.37
N SER A 54 -36.46 33.29 26.30
CA SER A 54 -37.92 33.46 26.40
C SER A 54 -38.50 34.40 25.33
N ASP A 55 -37.72 35.37 24.86
CA ASP A 55 -38.18 36.42 23.93
C ASP A 55 -38.11 35.99 22.46
N ILE A 56 -37.13 35.15 22.10
CA ILE A 56 -36.86 34.77 20.72
C ILE A 56 -37.49 33.40 20.41
N PRO A 57 -38.48 33.29 19.49
CA PRO A 57 -39.20 32.04 19.23
C PRO A 57 -38.33 30.89 18.71
N TYR A 58 -37.26 31.21 18.00
CA TYR A 58 -36.36 30.23 17.37
C TYR A 58 -35.14 29.89 18.23
N TYR A 59 -35.01 30.46 19.43
CA TYR A 59 -33.85 30.26 20.28
C TYR A 59 -34.26 29.71 21.64
N HIS A 60 -33.90 28.46 21.90
CA HIS A 60 -34.32 27.74 23.12
C HIS A 60 -33.19 27.65 24.17
N GLY A 61 -32.22 28.56 24.12
CA GLY A 61 -31.05 28.54 24.99
C GLY A 61 -30.06 27.40 24.65
N PRO A 62 -29.19 27.00 25.60
CA PRO A 62 -28.21 25.96 25.36
C PRO A 62 -28.94 24.61 25.34
N GLN A 63 -29.17 24.10 24.14
CA GLN A 63 -29.63 22.75 23.93
C GLN A 63 -28.45 21.81 24.09
N THR A 64 -28.51 20.89 25.05
CA THR A 64 -27.67 19.71 25.00
C THR A 64 -28.03 19.01 23.70
N GLN A 65 -27.09 18.97 22.75
CA GLN A 65 -27.34 18.27 21.49
C GLN A 65 -27.84 16.88 21.84
N LYS A 66 -29.07 16.55 21.42
CA LYS A 66 -29.54 15.17 21.52
C LYS A 66 -28.47 14.33 20.81
N PRO A 67 -28.06 13.18 21.37
CA PRO A 67 -27.08 12.33 20.71
C PRO A 67 -27.60 12.07 19.31
N TYR A 68 -26.93 12.65 18.31
CA TYR A 68 -27.29 12.45 16.92
C TYR A 68 -27.09 10.96 16.66
N GLN A 69 -28.19 10.21 16.53
CA GLN A 69 -28.15 8.88 15.95
C GLN A 69 -27.96 9.08 14.45
N LEU A 70 -26.69 9.18 14.05
CA LEU A 70 -26.32 9.18 12.64
C LEU A 70 -26.53 7.76 12.13
N HIS A 71 -27.57 7.57 11.34
CA HIS A 71 -27.74 6.36 10.55
C HIS A 71 -27.01 6.55 9.22
N PRO A 72 -26.15 5.62 8.80
CA PRO A 72 -25.52 5.71 7.49
C PRO A 72 -26.61 5.63 6.41
N THR A 73 -26.72 6.67 5.59
CA THR A 73 -27.55 6.64 4.38
C THR A 73 -26.83 5.77 3.35
N VAL A 74 -27.22 4.51 3.23
CA VAL A 74 -26.84 3.68 2.09
C VAL A 74 -27.68 4.19 0.92
N GLY A 75 -27.07 4.97 0.02
CA GLY A 75 -27.73 5.36 -1.22
C GLY A 75 -27.94 4.13 -2.11
N ASP A 76 -29.09 4.03 -2.75
CA ASP A 76 -29.45 2.96 -3.70
C ASP A 76 -28.69 3.07 -5.05
N ASP A 77 -27.62 3.88 -5.11
CA ASP A 77 -26.83 4.09 -6.32
C ASP A 77 -25.99 2.85 -6.63
N LYS A 78 -26.44 2.10 -7.64
CA LYS A 78 -25.81 0.84 -8.11
C LYS A 78 -24.38 0.99 -8.63
N ASP A 79 -23.91 2.22 -8.84
CA ASP A 79 -22.60 2.52 -9.42
C ASP A 79 -21.62 3.17 -8.43
N ALA A 80 -22.06 3.49 -7.22
CA ALA A 80 -21.15 3.89 -6.17
C ALA A 80 -20.50 2.62 -5.59
N VAL A 81 -19.26 2.36 -5.96
CA VAL A 81 -18.39 1.38 -5.27
C VAL A 81 -18.05 1.96 -3.89
N VAL A 82 -19.06 2.12 -3.05
CA VAL A 82 -18.89 2.27 -1.62
C VAL A 82 -18.43 0.90 -1.17
N ARG A 83 -17.10 0.76 -1.01
CA ARG A 83 -16.55 -0.32 -0.19
C ARG A 83 -17.38 -0.31 1.09
N PRO A 84 -17.99 -1.43 1.52
CA PRO A 84 -18.87 -1.42 2.67
C PRO A 84 -18.02 -1.07 3.91
N VAL A 85 -17.98 0.22 4.25
CA VAL A 85 -17.23 0.74 5.41
C VAL A 85 -17.87 0.24 6.71
N PHE A 86 -19.14 -0.18 6.65
CA PHE A 86 -19.88 -0.77 7.76
C PHE A 86 -20.57 -2.06 7.31
N LYS A 87 -19.81 -3.15 7.21
CA LYS A 87 -20.37 -4.51 7.33
C LYS A 87 -20.63 -4.78 8.82
N ASP A 88 -21.70 -4.21 9.36
CA ASP A 88 -22.24 -4.64 10.66
C ASP A 88 -23.02 -5.96 10.57
N GLU A 89 -23.16 -6.53 9.36
CA GLU A 89 -23.47 -7.94 9.17
C GLU A 89 -22.17 -8.76 9.09
N ILE A 90 -21.51 -8.90 10.24
CA ILE A 90 -20.38 -9.81 10.41
C ILE A 90 -20.92 -11.24 10.39
N SER A 91 -21.07 -11.83 9.20
CA SER A 91 -20.96 -13.29 9.08
C SER A 91 -19.53 -13.69 9.46
N GLY A 92 -19.32 -13.97 10.75
CA GLY A 92 -18.16 -14.62 11.36
C GLY A 92 -16.79 -14.12 10.92
N ARG A 93 -16.28 -13.04 11.53
CA ARG A 93 -14.81 -12.80 11.55
C ARG A 93 -14.16 -14.04 12.16
N MET A 94 -13.29 -14.70 11.43
CA MET A 94 -12.54 -15.88 11.86
C MET A 94 -11.34 -15.47 12.72
N LEU A 95 -11.60 -14.66 13.75
CA LEU A 95 -10.57 -14.23 14.69
C LEU A 95 -10.23 -15.39 15.64
N PRO A 96 -8.94 -15.75 15.80
CA PRO A 96 -8.55 -16.76 16.78
C PRO A 96 -8.86 -16.26 18.19
N LYS A 97 -9.41 -17.15 19.02
CA LYS A 97 -9.51 -16.89 20.47
C LYS A 97 -8.12 -16.93 21.10
N SER A 98 -7.91 -16.13 22.14
CA SER A 98 -6.64 -16.14 22.88
C SER A 98 -6.45 -17.48 23.58
N ASN A 99 -5.28 -18.09 23.39
CA ASN A 99 -4.85 -19.32 24.07
C ASN A 99 -3.55 -19.09 24.86
N GLY A 100 -3.24 -17.84 25.21
CA GLY A 100 -1.97 -17.46 25.85
C GLY A 100 -0.78 -17.36 24.89
N ASP A 101 -0.61 -18.35 24.00
CA ASP A 101 0.53 -18.43 23.07
C ASP A 101 0.24 -17.87 21.66
N ASN A 102 -1.04 -17.64 21.36
CA ASN A 102 -1.46 -17.17 20.05
C ASN A 102 -1.03 -15.71 19.84
N LYS A 103 -0.15 -15.47 18.86
CA LYS A 103 0.32 -14.11 18.51
C LYS A 103 -0.79 -13.21 17.94
N TYR A 104 -1.78 -13.80 17.26
CA TYR A 104 -2.92 -13.08 16.68
C TYR A 104 -4.20 -13.50 17.38
N THR A 105 -4.87 -12.55 18.02
CA THR A 105 -6.09 -12.79 18.81
C THR A 105 -7.16 -11.74 18.49
N SER A 106 -8.42 -12.09 18.74
CA SER A 106 -9.51 -11.10 18.73
C SER A 106 -9.24 -9.96 19.73
N GLY A 107 -9.45 -8.71 19.33
CA GLY A 107 -9.29 -7.55 20.22
C GLY A 107 -7.84 -7.14 20.46
N MET A 108 -7.02 -7.05 19.41
CA MET A 108 -5.64 -6.54 19.51
C MET A 108 -5.60 -5.15 20.16
N ILE A 109 -4.67 -4.99 21.12
CA ILE A 109 -4.51 -3.76 21.88
C ILE A 109 -3.77 -2.73 21.00
N PRO A 110 -4.28 -1.48 20.88
CA PRO A 110 -3.55 -0.40 20.26
C PRO A 110 -2.17 -0.20 20.91
N GLY A 111 -1.10 -0.15 20.11
CA GLY A 111 0.27 -0.03 20.61
C GLY A 111 1.10 -1.32 20.53
N TYR A 112 0.54 -2.42 20.03
CA TYR A 112 1.34 -3.58 19.63
C TYR A 112 2.33 -3.19 18.52
N SER A 113 3.62 -3.27 18.82
CA SER A 113 4.72 -2.90 17.91
C SER A 113 5.23 -4.06 17.05
N GLY A 114 4.69 -5.26 17.23
CA GLY A 114 5.06 -6.42 16.41
C GLY A 114 4.42 -6.37 15.02
N ASP A 115 4.88 -7.26 14.15
CA ASP A 115 4.36 -7.38 12.78
C ASP A 115 2.92 -7.90 12.74
N VAL A 116 2.07 -7.22 11.96
CA VAL A 116 0.69 -7.61 11.67
C VAL A 116 0.59 -7.89 10.16
N PRO A 117 0.24 -9.12 9.76
CA PRO A 117 0.19 -9.51 8.36
C PRO A 117 -0.67 -8.54 7.54
N HIS A 118 -0.14 -8.02 6.43
CA HIS A 118 -0.87 -7.19 5.46
C HIS A 118 -1.31 -5.81 5.96
N MET A 119 -0.97 -5.44 7.21
CA MET A 119 -1.34 -4.15 7.79
C MET A 119 -0.68 -2.96 7.08
N ASN A 120 0.54 -3.12 6.56
CA ASN A 120 1.27 -2.08 5.84
C ASN A 120 0.56 -1.61 4.56
N PHE A 121 -0.47 -2.31 4.09
CA PHE A 121 -1.22 -1.98 2.87
C PHE A 121 -2.65 -1.50 3.17
N LYS A 122 -3.03 -1.37 4.44
CA LYS A 122 -4.40 -1.02 4.87
C LYS A 122 -4.36 0.26 5.72
N PHE A 123 -5.18 1.24 5.36
CA PHE A 123 -5.19 2.57 6.00
C PHE A 123 -6.62 3.09 6.15
N GLY A 124 -6.80 4.14 6.96
CA GLY A 124 -8.07 4.88 7.06
C GLY A 124 -9.09 4.34 8.07
N ALA A 125 -8.71 3.37 8.92
CA ALA A 125 -9.52 2.89 10.02
C ALA A 125 -8.70 2.82 11.33
N THR A 126 -9.36 2.55 12.46
CA THR A 126 -8.65 2.42 13.74
C THR A 126 -7.69 1.23 13.73
N TYR A 127 -6.60 1.31 14.50
CA TYR A 127 -5.64 0.21 14.62
C TYR A 127 -6.33 -1.14 14.89
N ARG A 128 -7.30 -1.15 15.82
CA ARG A 128 -8.07 -2.35 16.16
C ARG A 128 -8.87 -2.90 14.97
N GLN A 129 -9.52 -2.05 14.20
CA GLN A 129 -10.32 -2.50 13.04
C GLN A 129 -9.41 -3.06 11.95
N LEU A 130 -8.31 -2.35 11.65
CA LEU A 130 -7.34 -2.78 10.63
C LEU A 130 -6.69 -4.11 11.01
N THR A 131 -6.26 -4.26 12.27
CA THR A 131 -5.68 -5.50 12.76
C THR A 131 -6.66 -6.67 12.71
N GLU A 132 -7.91 -6.47 13.14
CA GLU A 132 -8.93 -7.52 13.06
C GLU A 132 -9.22 -7.95 11.62
N GLU A 133 -9.30 -7.00 10.67
CA GLU A 133 -9.48 -7.30 9.25
C GLU A 133 -8.28 -8.07 8.68
N CYS A 134 -7.07 -7.61 8.96
CA CYS A 134 -5.83 -8.24 8.53
C CYS A 134 -5.69 -9.68 9.04
N VAL A 135 -5.99 -9.89 10.33
CA VAL A 135 -5.94 -11.23 10.95
C VAL A 135 -7.03 -12.13 10.37
N ASP A 136 -8.24 -11.62 10.13
CA ASP A 136 -9.32 -12.39 9.51
C ASP A 136 -8.97 -12.85 8.08
N GLU A 137 -8.45 -11.95 7.25
CA GLU A 137 -7.98 -12.27 5.90
C GLU A 137 -6.85 -13.31 5.93
N PHE A 138 -5.86 -13.11 6.81
CA PHE A 138 -4.76 -14.05 6.99
C PHE A 138 -5.25 -15.44 7.41
N VAL A 139 -6.20 -15.49 8.35
CA VAL A 139 -6.77 -16.75 8.85
C VAL A 139 -7.53 -17.50 7.77
N ARG A 140 -8.37 -16.79 7.01
CA ARG A 140 -9.11 -17.39 5.90
C ARG A 140 -8.19 -17.95 4.84
N LYS A 141 -7.11 -17.23 4.52
CA LYS A 141 -6.12 -17.64 3.52
C LYS A 141 -5.46 -18.96 3.89
N TYR A 142 -4.87 -19.07 5.09
CA TYR A 142 -4.18 -20.31 5.46
C TYR A 142 -5.16 -21.49 5.60
N LYS A 143 -6.39 -21.27 6.11
CA LYS A 143 -7.42 -22.33 6.20
C LYS A 143 -7.89 -22.80 4.82
N TYR A 144 -8.01 -21.89 3.87
CA TYR A 144 -8.33 -22.23 2.49
C TYR A 144 -7.20 -23.06 1.87
N ASP A 145 -5.96 -22.63 2.06
CA ASP A 145 -4.78 -23.35 1.56
C ASP A 145 -4.64 -24.74 2.19
N GLU A 146 -4.93 -24.86 3.49
CA GLU A 146 -4.97 -26.14 4.21
C GLU A 146 -6.02 -27.08 3.61
N LYS A 147 -7.26 -26.63 3.44
CA LYS A 147 -8.32 -27.41 2.78
C LYS A 147 -7.95 -27.82 1.35
N LYS A 148 -7.32 -26.91 0.61
CA LYS A 148 -6.85 -27.20 -0.76
C LYS A 148 -5.78 -28.29 -0.74
N ARG A 149 -4.85 -28.26 0.23
CA ARG A 149 -3.84 -29.30 0.44
C ARG A 149 -4.45 -30.63 0.86
N GLU A 150 -5.44 -30.62 1.75
CA GLU A 150 -6.16 -31.84 2.16
C GLU A 150 -6.89 -32.48 0.97
N LYS A 151 -7.65 -31.69 0.21
CA LYS A 151 -8.31 -32.17 -1.01
C LYS A 151 -7.31 -32.74 -2.02
N LEU A 152 -6.16 -32.07 -2.19
CA LEU A 152 -5.09 -32.57 -3.05
C LEU A 152 -4.52 -33.90 -2.52
N ARG A 153 -4.34 -34.03 -1.21
CA ARG A 153 -3.85 -35.25 -0.56
C ARG A 153 -4.84 -36.40 -0.71
N GLU A 154 -6.13 -36.14 -0.53
CA GLU A 154 -7.20 -37.12 -0.77
C GLU A 154 -7.17 -37.59 -2.23
N ILE A 155 -7.16 -36.66 -3.18
CA ILE A 155 -7.12 -36.97 -4.61
C ILE A 155 -5.84 -37.76 -4.96
N ALA A 156 -4.68 -37.32 -4.47
CA ALA A 156 -3.41 -38.00 -4.70
C ALA A 156 -3.38 -39.42 -4.09
N GLY A 157 -4.07 -39.64 -2.97
CA GLY A 157 -4.19 -40.95 -2.33
C GLY A 157 -5.10 -41.93 -3.06
N ILE A 158 -6.02 -41.46 -3.93
CA ILE A 158 -6.87 -42.32 -4.77
C ILE A 158 -6.04 -42.97 -5.89
N PHE A 159 -5.01 -42.29 -6.37
CA PHE A 159 -4.16 -42.82 -7.44
C PHE A 159 -3.07 -43.75 -6.88
N PRO A 160 -2.78 -44.88 -7.56
CA PRO A 160 -1.65 -45.73 -7.16
C PRO A 160 -0.35 -44.92 -7.22
N ALA A 161 0.57 -45.18 -6.29
CA ALA A 161 1.88 -44.55 -6.28
C ALA A 161 2.58 -44.83 -7.62
N LEU A 162 2.65 -43.81 -8.48
CA LEU A 162 3.27 -43.91 -9.79
C LEU A 162 4.78 -44.14 -9.59
N ARG A 163 5.34 -45.12 -10.29
CA ARG A 163 6.78 -45.25 -10.36
C ARG A 163 7.32 -44.05 -11.13
N PRO A 164 8.32 -43.32 -10.61
CA PRO A 164 8.87 -42.18 -11.32
C PRO A 164 9.37 -42.65 -12.69
N ILE A 165 8.82 -42.05 -13.75
CA ILE A 165 9.17 -42.33 -15.16
C ILE A 165 10.50 -41.62 -15.50
N ALA A 166 11.46 -41.67 -14.58
CA ALA A 166 12.78 -41.09 -14.78
C ALA A 166 13.62 -41.93 -15.77
N THR A 167 13.25 -43.20 -15.95
CA THR A 167 13.97 -44.16 -16.79
C THR A 167 13.45 -44.25 -18.23
N ASP A 168 12.28 -43.68 -18.57
CA ASP A 168 11.83 -43.68 -19.98
C ASP A 168 12.61 -42.61 -20.76
N PRO A 169 13.48 -43.01 -21.71
CA PRO A 169 14.26 -42.06 -22.50
C PRO A 169 13.37 -41.12 -23.31
N ARG A 170 12.14 -41.50 -23.68
CA ARG A 170 11.23 -40.63 -24.45
C ARG A 170 10.73 -39.46 -23.62
N VAL A 171 10.32 -39.71 -22.37
CA VAL A 171 9.84 -38.67 -21.45
C VAL A 171 10.98 -37.75 -21.04
N ARG A 172 12.16 -38.33 -20.74
CA ARG A 172 13.37 -37.55 -20.44
C ARG A 172 13.78 -36.65 -21.61
N ASN A 173 13.82 -37.20 -22.83
CA ASN A 173 14.17 -36.43 -24.02
C ASN A 173 13.14 -35.34 -24.31
N HIS A 174 11.84 -35.63 -24.14
CA HIS A 174 10.79 -34.64 -24.31
C HIS A 174 10.88 -33.50 -23.28
N MET A 175 11.16 -33.83 -22.01
CA MET A 175 11.41 -32.86 -20.94
C MET A 175 12.62 -31.98 -21.25
N ASN A 176 13.73 -32.57 -21.71
CA ASN A 176 14.91 -31.82 -22.12
C ASN A 176 14.62 -30.89 -23.30
N VAL A 177 13.92 -31.38 -24.33
CA VAL A 177 13.52 -30.58 -25.49
C VAL A 177 12.62 -29.41 -25.06
N TRP A 178 11.68 -29.63 -24.15
CA TRP A 178 10.83 -28.57 -23.62
C TRP A 178 11.63 -27.55 -22.81
N THR A 179 12.58 -27.98 -21.97
CA THR A 179 13.47 -27.09 -21.23
C THR A 179 14.34 -26.26 -22.17
N ASP A 180 14.92 -26.88 -23.19
CA ASP A 180 15.71 -26.18 -24.21
C ASP A 180 14.88 -25.17 -25.00
N ASP A 181 13.64 -25.52 -25.35
CA ASP A 181 12.70 -24.63 -26.04
C ASP A 181 12.23 -23.48 -25.13
N LEU A 182 12.00 -23.73 -23.84
CA LEU A 182 11.69 -22.70 -22.85
C LEU A 182 12.86 -21.73 -22.67
N VAL A 183 14.09 -22.24 -22.60
CA VAL A 183 15.30 -21.42 -22.55
C VAL A 183 15.43 -20.59 -23.82
N LYS A 184 15.20 -21.15 -25.01
CA LYS A 184 15.22 -20.40 -26.28
C LYS A 184 14.15 -19.32 -26.34
N LYS A 185 12.93 -19.61 -25.86
CA LYS A 185 11.82 -18.65 -25.80
C LYS A 185 12.07 -17.53 -24.78
N ASN A 186 12.65 -17.87 -23.63
CA ASN A 186 13.03 -16.91 -22.59
C ASN A 186 14.36 -16.20 -22.90
N ALA A 187 15.17 -16.70 -23.83
CA ALA A 187 16.40 -16.08 -24.30
C ALA A 187 16.16 -14.83 -25.16
N GLN A 188 14.90 -14.46 -25.44
CA GLN A 188 14.56 -13.24 -26.17
C GLN A 188 14.89 -11.91 -25.44
N VAL A 189 15.64 -11.89 -24.33
CA VAL A 189 16.03 -10.61 -23.69
C VAL A 189 17.49 -10.60 -23.19
N GLN A 190 18.42 -11.11 -23.99
CA GLN A 190 19.81 -10.64 -23.93
C GLN A 190 20.21 -10.36 -25.38
N PRO A 191 20.27 -9.09 -25.83
CA PRO A 191 20.87 -8.80 -27.12
C PRO A 191 22.30 -9.33 -27.06
N VAL A 192 22.65 -10.27 -27.94
CA VAL A 192 24.04 -10.69 -28.10
C VAL A 192 24.79 -9.43 -28.55
N CYS A 193 25.59 -8.87 -27.63
CA CYS A 193 26.35 -7.66 -27.88
C CYS A 193 27.34 -7.95 -29.03
N GLY A 194 27.15 -7.30 -30.16
CA GLY A 194 28.04 -7.41 -31.31
C GLY A 194 29.43 -6.84 -31.00
N PRO A 195 30.44 -7.12 -31.84
CA PRO A 195 31.82 -6.67 -31.62
C PRO A 195 32.01 -5.15 -31.53
N THR A 196 31.00 -4.41 -31.99
CA THR A 196 30.98 -2.96 -32.10
C THR A 196 29.91 -2.35 -31.19
N ASP A 197 29.08 -3.19 -30.58
CA ASP A 197 28.04 -2.72 -29.68
C ASP A 197 28.68 -2.23 -28.37
N PRO A 198 28.18 -1.11 -27.83
CA PRO A 198 28.78 -0.50 -26.66
C PRO A 198 28.54 -1.37 -25.41
N PRO A 199 29.50 -1.42 -24.48
CA PRO A 199 29.35 -2.18 -23.25
C PRO A 199 28.26 -1.60 -22.35
N ILE A 200 27.84 -2.38 -21.35
CA ILE A 200 26.80 -1.97 -20.41
C ILE A 200 27.13 -0.61 -19.76
N PRO A 201 26.12 0.26 -19.53
CA PRO A 201 26.33 1.51 -18.82
C PRO A 201 27.00 1.25 -17.46
N GLY A 202 28.08 1.99 -17.17
CA GLY A 202 28.88 1.82 -15.95
C GLY A 202 30.10 0.90 -16.09
N TYR A 203 30.36 0.34 -17.27
CA TYR A 203 31.61 -0.36 -17.55
C TYR A 203 32.82 0.60 -17.46
N GLN A 204 33.78 0.26 -16.59
CA GLN A 204 34.98 1.05 -16.29
C GLN A 204 36.25 0.50 -16.95
N GLY A 205 36.14 -0.54 -17.78
CA GLY A 205 37.27 -1.07 -18.52
C GLY A 205 37.66 -0.19 -19.71
N PHE A 206 38.81 -0.49 -20.31
CA PHE A 206 39.30 0.23 -21.48
C PHE A 206 38.43 -0.01 -22.73
N ILE A 207 38.12 1.06 -23.45
CA ILE A 207 37.46 1.02 -24.75
C ILE A 207 38.38 1.72 -25.77
N PRO A 208 38.85 1.02 -26.82
CA PRO A 208 39.70 1.61 -27.84
C PRO A 208 39.08 2.88 -28.45
N ARG A 209 39.90 3.92 -28.63
CA ARG A 209 39.53 5.16 -29.35
C ARG A 209 38.34 5.92 -28.75
N ILE A 210 37.98 5.70 -27.49
CA ILE A 210 36.91 6.46 -26.84
C ILE A 210 37.42 7.78 -26.23
N GLU A 211 38.59 7.79 -25.58
CA GLU A 211 39.15 8.97 -24.90
C GLU A 211 40.21 9.70 -25.75
N THR A 212 40.88 8.96 -26.64
CA THR A 212 42.10 9.43 -27.33
C THR A 212 41.82 10.16 -28.65
N THR A 213 40.63 9.98 -29.23
CA THR A 213 40.24 10.57 -30.53
C THR A 213 38.97 11.39 -30.38
N GLU A 214 38.73 12.29 -31.33
CA GLU A 214 37.51 13.12 -31.38
C GLU A 214 36.20 12.31 -31.46
N ALA A 215 36.30 11.01 -31.78
CA ALA A 215 35.19 10.09 -31.90
C ALA A 215 34.32 9.99 -30.63
N GLY A 216 34.91 10.16 -29.44
CA GLY A 216 34.20 10.10 -28.16
C GLY A 216 33.87 11.45 -27.51
N LEU A 217 34.33 12.56 -28.08
CA LEU A 217 34.08 13.89 -27.50
C LEU A 217 32.62 14.32 -27.71
N ALA A 218 32.02 14.89 -26.65
CA ALA A 218 30.68 15.47 -26.64
C ALA A 218 29.51 14.52 -27.04
N LYS A 219 29.72 13.19 -27.01
CA LYS A 219 28.67 12.19 -27.29
C LYS A 219 28.21 11.47 -26.03
N ARG A 220 27.05 10.80 -26.11
CA ARG A 220 26.60 9.90 -25.04
C ARG A 220 27.51 8.67 -25.00
N TYR A 221 27.70 8.08 -23.82
CA TYR A 221 28.61 6.93 -23.62
C TYR A 221 28.43 5.82 -24.66
N HIS A 222 27.19 5.41 -24.94
CA HIS A 222 26.91 4.32 -25.89
C HIS A 222 27.24 4.70 -27.34
N GLU A 223 27.07 5.96 -27.74
CA GLU A 223 27.44 6.47 -29.06
C GLU A 223 28.95 6.63 -29.20
N ALA A 224 29.62 7.14 -28.16
CA ALA A 224 31.06 7.28 -28.09
C ALA A 224 31.77 5.92 -28.14
N ALA A 225 31.32 4.96 -27.32
CA ALA A 225 31.88 3.62 -27.28
C ALA A 225 31.68 2.87 -28.60
N ARG A 226 30.49 2.98 -29.21
CA ARG A 226 30.24 2.40 -30.54
C ARG A 226 31.15 3.01 -31.60
N SER A 227 31.22 4.33 -31.67
CA SER A 227 32.05 5.04 -32.65
C SER A 227 33.55 4.73 -32.50
N GLY A 228 34.04 4.60 -31.27
CA GLY A 228 35.43 4.22 -31.00
C GLY A 228 35.75 2.78 -31.42
N LEU A 229 34.83 1.85 -31.15
CA LEU A 229 34.96 0.44 -31.58
C LEU A 229 34.85 0.29 -33.10
N GLU A 230 34.01 1.08 -33.78
CA GLU A 230 33.94 1.13 -35.26
C GLU A 230 35.28 1.56 -35.85
N LEU A 231 35.85 2.66 -35.35
CA LEU A 231 37.12 3.20 -35.81
C LEU A 231 38.28 2.22 -35.58
N PHE A 232 38.33 1.61 -34.40
CA PHE A 232 39.37 0.61 -34.09
C PHE A 232 39.26 -0.60 -35.01
N ARG A 233 38.05 -1.01 -35.38
CA ARG A 233 37.81 -2.12 -36.29
C ARG A 233 38.29 -1.79 -37.71
N THR A 234 38.00 -0.59 -38.22
CA THR A 234 38.45 -0.18 -39.56
C THR A 234 39.97 -0.08 -39.61
N GLU A 235 40.60 0.55 -38.62
CA GLU A 235 42.07 0.65 -38.53
C GLU A 235 42.73 -0.74 -38.46
N SER A 236 42.16 -1.64 -37.67
CA SER A 236 42.67 -3.01 -37.57
C SER A 236 42.59 -3.72 -38.92
N GLN A 237 41.48 -3.56 -39.64
CA GLN A 237 41.29 -4.18 -40.94
C GLN A 237 42.25 -3.62 -41.99
N GLU A 238 42.40 -2.29 -42.05
CA GLU A 238 43.37 -1.62 -42.93
C GLU A 238 44.81 -2.06 -42.64
N HIS A 239 45.18 -2.24 -41.38
CA HIS A 239 46.50 -2.74 -41.01
C HIS A 239 46.75 -4.17 -41.51
N TRP A 240 45.76 -5.06 -41.36
CA TRP A 240 45.85 -6.42 -41.87
C TRP A 240 45.86 -6.47 -43.39
N ASP A 241 45.10 -5.60 -44.05
CA ASP A 241 45.07 -5.49 -45.51
C ASP A 241 46.42 -5.00 -46.05
N GLN A 242 47.04 -4.00 -45.41
CA GLN A 242 48.40 -3.53 -45.75
C GLN A 242 49.47 -4.61 -45.57
N LEU A 243 49.37 -5.42 -44.51
CA LEU A 243 50.28 -6.55 -44.29
C LEU A 243 50.10 -7.67 -45.34
N ALA A 244 48.91 -7.77 -45.94
CA ALA A 244 48.62 -8.72 -46.99
C ALA A 244 49.12 -8.25 -48.37
N GLU A 245 49.45 -6.96 -48.54
CA GLU A 245 50.05 -6.46 -49.77
C GLU A 245 51.50 -6.97 -49.93
N PRO A 246 51.88 -7.43 -51.13
CA PRO A 246 53.23 -7.91 -51.38
C PRO A 246 54.25 -6.76 -51.29
N VAL A 247 55.26 -6.91 -50.44
CA VAL A 247 56.33 -5.93 -50.24
C VAL A 247 57.11 -5.76 -51.55
N THR A 248 56.95 -4.61 -52.22
CA THR A 248 57.76 -4.26 -53.38
C THR A 248 59.07 -3.63 -52.92
N HIS A 249 60.16 -4.38 -53.00
CA HIS A 249 61.50 -3.81 -52.87
C HIS A 249 61.81 -3.00 -54.15
N VAL A 250 61.69 -1.67 -54.06
CA VAL A 250 62.22 -0.79 -55.10
C VAL A 250 63.73 -0.72 -54.91
N ASN A 251 64.48 -1.46 -55.72
CA ASN A 251 65.94 -1.33 -55.82
C ASN A 251 66.26 0.06 -56.37
N THR A 252 66.88 0.90 -55.56
CA THR A 252 67.60 2.11 -55.98
C THR A 252 68.84 1.77 -56.77
#